data_AF-A0A0G8CLR3-F1
#
_entry.id   AF-A0A0G8CLR3-F1
#
_cell.length_a   1.000
_cell.length_b   1.000
_cell.length_c   1.000
_cell.angle_alpha   90.00
_cell.angle_beta   90.00
_cell.angle_gamma   90.00
#
_symmetry.space_group_name_H-M   'P 1'
#
loop_
_entity.id
_entity.type
_entity.pdbx_description
1 polymer ?
#
loop_
_entity_poly.entity_id
_entity_poly.type
_entity_poly.pdbx_seq_one_letter_code
_entity_poly.pdbx_strand_id
1 'polypeptide(L)'
;MKNKILTWLGIVAAMGVLAVAVTFGMLELADNPVDKEVNAQIDKKENPTIVGREVDGVFVDVYVTENSTESEVITVMHHMTHQKVVAERKSGSIPMIQNNAEKFKKIINKSGFAKKNELLEIADRWAKKDFRKIVEDHNYFSDAQEGSTCKATRAMDAVEEQHYILTTFGEEKAKELYDSGDAPHVQ
;
A
#
# COMPACT_ATOMS: atom_id res chain seq x y z
N MET A 1 -40.70 40.35 -48.33
CA MET A 1 -39.85 40.22 -47.13
C MET A 1 -39.30 38.81 -47.08
N LYS A 2 -38.04 38.67 -47.50
CA LYS A 2 -37.26 37.42 -47.41
C LYS A 2 -36.61 37.38 -46.03
N ASN A 3 -36.41 36.16 -45.50
CA ASN A 3 -35.57 35.81 -44.35
C ASN A 3 -36.23 36.03 -42.97
N LYS A 4 -36.62 34.92 -42.31
CA LYS A 4 -36.60 34.71 -40.83
C LYS A 4 -37.29 33.41 -40.36
N ILE A 5 -38.07 32.73 -41.20
CA ILE A 5 -38.81 31.51 -40.80
C ILE A 5 -38.01 30.21 -41.01
N LEU A 6 -37.06 30.19 -41.95
CA LEU A 6 -36.25 28.98 -42.21
C LEU A 6 -35.18 28.69 -41.15
N THR A 7 -34.85 29.65 -40.28
CA THR A 7 -33.77 29.53 -39.29
C THR A 7 -34.23 28.95 -37.95
N TRP A 8 -35.54 28.76 -37.71
CA TRP A 8 -36.04 28.27 -36.42
C TRP A 8 -36.39 26.76 -36.39
N LEU A 9 -36.62 26.15 -37.56
CA LEU A 9 -36.80 24.69 -37.66
C LEU A 9 -35.47 23.90 -37.66
N GLY A 10 -34.35 24.54 -38.01
CA GLY A 10 -33.03 23.91 -37.98
C GLY A 10 -32.45 23.72 -36.56
N ILE A 11 -32.83 24.55 -35.59
CA ILE A 11 -32.24 24.55 -34.24
C ILE A 11 -32.92 23.50 -33.34
N VAL A 12 -34.24 23.30 -33.45
CA VAL A 12 -34.97 22.29 -32.66
C VAL A 12 -34.63 20.86 -33.11
N ALA A 13 -34.42 20.64 -34.42
CA ALA A 13 -33.94 19.37 -34.94
C ALA A 13 -32.49 19.06 -34.49
N ALA A 14 -31.62 20.07 -34.38
CA ALA A 14 -30.24 19.90 -33.92
C ALA A 14 -30.14 19.57 -32.41
N MET A 15 -31.00 20.14 -31.56
CA MET A 15 -31.00 19.84 -30.11
C MET A 15 -31.59 18.46 -29.77
N GLY A 16 -32.55 17.95 -30.56
CA GLY A 16 -33.07 16.59 -30.38
C GLY A 16 -32.05 15.50 -30.73
N VAL A 17 -31.24 15.71 -31.77
CA VAL A 17 -30.19 14.77 -32.18
C VAL A 17 -29.03 14.76 -31.17
N LEU A 18 -28.67 15.90 -30.59
CA LEU A 18 -27.62 15.98 -29.55
C LEU A 18 -28.01 15.28 -28.24
N ALA A 19 -29.27 15.35 -27.81
CA ALA A 19 -29.71 14.68 -26.57
C ALA A 19 -29.74 13.14 -26.70
N VAL A 20 -30.12 12.61 -27.87
CA VAL A 20 -30.11 11.16 -28.14
C VAL A 20 -28.68 10.64 -28.36
N ALA A 21 -27.79 11.43 -28.98
CA ALA A 21 -26.39 11.06 -29.17
C ALA A 21 -25.60 11.00 -27.85
N VAL A 22 -25.91 11.86 -26.87
CA VAL A 22 -25.25 11.83 -25.55
C VAL A 22 -25.75 10.67 -24.70
N THR A 23 -27.03 10.28 -24.79
CA THR A 23 -27.56 9.12 -24.03
C THR A 23 -27.19 7.77 -24.64
N PHE A 24 -27.16 7.62 -25.96
CA PHE A 24 -26.62 6.41 -26.61
C PHE A 24 -25.09 6.33 -26.51
N GLY A 25 -24.38 7.45 -26.70
CA GLY A 25 -22.92 7.50 -26.62
C GLY A 25 -22.35 7.26 -25.22
N MET A 26 -23.15 7.47 -24.16
CA MET A 26 -22.78 7.06 -22.80
C MET A 26 -23.17 5.61 -22.46
N LEU A 27 -24.02 4.95 -23.27
CA LEU A 27 -24.43 3.57 -23.03
C LEU A 27 -23.55 2.54 -23.76
N GLU A 28 -22.83 2.93 -24.81
CA GLU A 28 -21.85 2.08 -25.52
C GLU A 28 -20.41 2.15 -24.96
N LEU A 29 -20.18 2.86 -23.85
CA LEU A 29 -18.89 2.86 -23.13
C LEU A 29 -18.81 1.81 -22.01
N ALA A 30 -19.81 0.94 -21.89
CA ALA A 30 -19.85 -0.17 -20.97
C ALA A 30 -20.12 -1.48 -21.74
N ASP A 31 -19.19 -1.90 -22.59
CA ASP A 31 -18.74 -3.29 -22.71
C ASP A 31 -17.85 -3.52 -23.95
N ASN A 32 -16.64 -4.04 -23.68
CA ASN A 32 -15.88 -5.02 -24.46
C ASN A 32 -14.84 -4.58 -25.55
N PRO A 33 -13.85 -5.46 -25.80
CA PRO A 33 -12.41 -5.14 -25.76
C PRO A 33 -11.80 -5.00 -27.17
N VAL A 34 -10.57 -4.47 -27.28
CA VAL A 34 -9.51 -4.88 -28.24
C VAL A 34 -8.26 -3.99 -28.05
N ASP A 35 -7.26 -4.57 -27.40
CA ASP A 35 -5.88 -4.75 -27.84
C ASP A 35 -5.32 -3.73 -28.86
N LYS A 36 -4.49 -2.81 -28.36
CA LYS A 36 -3.29 -2.37 -29.09
C LYS A 36 -2.07 -2.50 -28.20
N GLU A 37 -1.37 -3.59 -28.48
CA GLU A 37 0.00 -3.91 -28.16
C GLU A 37 0.95 -2.70 -28.13
N VAL A 38 1.50 -2.42 -26.95
CA VAL A 38 2.87 -1.94 -26.79
C VAL A 38 3.57 -2.95 -25.88
N ASN A 39 4.08 -4.02 -26.50
CA ASN A 39 5.08 -4.87 -25.88
C ASN A 39 6.43 -4.17 -25.96
N ALA A 40 6.94 -3.70 -24.82
CA ALA A 40 8.38 -3.68 -24.56
C ALA A 40 8.65 -3.71 -23.05
N GLN A 41 8.59 -4.94 -22.51
CA GLN A 41 9.52 -5.45 -21.50
C GLN A 41 9.44 -4.79 -20.11
N ILE A 42 8.48 -5.23 -19.31
CA ILE A 42 8.74 -5.43 -17.88
C ILE A 42 8.82 -6.93 -17.70
N ASP A 43 10.04 -7.41 -17.51
CA ASP A 43 10.34 -8.79 -17.14
C ASP A 43 9.39 -9.22 -16.03
N LYS A 44 8.49 -10.14 -16.37
CA LYS A 44 7.81 -10.99 -15.41
C LYS A 44 8.86 -11.93 -14.83
N LYS A 45 9.74 -11.37 -14.01
CA LYS A 45 10.66 -12.14 -13.18
C LYS A 45 9.77 -12.91 -12.21
N GLU A 46 9.87 -14.23 -12.26
CA GLU A 46 9.11 -15.16 -11.42
C GLU A 46 8.96 -14.62 -10.00
N ASN A 47 7.70 -14.51 -9.58
CA ASN A 47 7.33 -14.21 -8.21
C ASN A 47 7.94 -15.29 -7.31
N PRO A 48 8.96 -15.00 -6.47
CA PRO A 48 9.38 -15.98 -5.49
C PRO A 48 8.19 -16.16 -4.55
N THR A 49 7.76 -17.41 -4.40
CA THR A 49 6.58 -17.84 -3.64
C THR A 49 6.34 -16.97 -2.40
N ILE A 50 5.41 -16.02 -2.49
CA ILE A 50 5.03 -15.15 -1.38
C ILE A 50 4.25 -16.01 -0.38
N VAL A 51 4.91 -16.43 0.70
CA VAL A 51 4.29 -17.21 1.77
C VAL A 51 3.63 -16.23 2.75
N GLY A 52 2.45 -15.72 2.40
CA GLY A 52 1.63 -14.87 3.26
C GLY A 52 0.20 -14.77 2.74
N ARG A 53 -0.78 -14.57 3.62
CA ARG A 53 -2.17 -14.30 3.23
C ARG A 53 -2.32 -12.82 2.89
N GLU A 54 -2.51 -12.51 1.62
CA GLU A 54 -2.81 -11.17 1.12
C GLU A 54 -4.32 -10.99 0.91
N VAL A 55 -4.88 -9.87 1.42
CA VAL A 55 -6.25 -9.42 1.20
C VAL A 55 -6.20 -7.94 0.87
N ASP A 56 -6.53 -7.55 -0.37
CA ASP A 56 -6.58 -6.14 -0.81
C ASP A 56 -5.32 -5.30 -0.44
N GLY A 57 -4.12 -5.89 -0.54
CA GLY A 57 -2.85 -5.25 -0.20
C GLY A 57 -2.52 -5.25 1.30
N VAL A 58 -3.32 -5.92 2.13
CA VAL A 58 -3.03 -6.20 3.54
C VAL A 58 -2.47 -7.60 3.66
N PHE A 59 -1.30 -7.73 4.30
CA PHE A 59 -0.61 -8.99 4.51
C PHE A 59 -0.69 -9.35 6.00
N VAL A 60 -1.35 -10.46 6.30
CA VAL A 60 -1.54 -10.91 7.70
C VAL A 60 -0.25 -11.49 8.28
N ASP A 61 0.58 -12.09 7.43
CA ASP A 61 1.82 -12.75 7.81
C ASP A 61 3.01 -12.22 7.02
N VAL A 62 4.19 -12.25 7.66
CA VAL A 62 5.46 -11.93 6.99
C VAL A 62 5.85 -13.08 6.05
N TYR A 63 6.13 -12.73 4.80
CA TYR A 63 6.44 -13.67 3.73
C TYR A 63 7.92 -13.79 3.36
N VAL A 64 8.80 -13.05 4.04
CA VAL A 64 10.25 -13.14 3.78
C VAL A 64 10.88 -14.37 4.43
N THR A 65 11.90 -14.90 3.76
CA THR A 65 12.68 -16.06 4.21
C THR A 65 14.18 -15.75 4.16
N GLU A 66 15.03 -16.71 4.52
CA GLU A 66 16.50 -16.56 4.41
C GLU A 66 16.98 -16.39 2.96
N ASN A 67 16.16 -16.77 1.97
CA ASN A 67 16.45 -16.62 0.55
C ASN A 67 15.91 -15.30 -0.05
N SER A 68 15.18 -14.50 0.74
CA SER A 68 14.66 -13.22 0.27
C SER A 68 15.78 -12.23 0.01
N THR A 69 15.56 -11.39 -1.00
CA THR A 69 16.42 -10.28 -1.35
C THR A 69 16.33 -9.15 -0.31
N GLU A 70 17.34 -8.27 -0.31
CA GLU A 70 17.35 -7.09 0.55
C GLU A 70 16.14 -6.18 0.28
N SER A 71 15.76 -6.02 -0.98
CA SER A 71 14.62 -5.17 -1.39
C SER A 71 13.28 -5.72 -0.87
N GLU A 72 13.09 -7.04 -0.90
CA GLU A 72 11.90 -7.66 -0.31
C GLU A 72 11.86 -7.46 1.21
N VAL A 73 13.00 -7.63 1.89
CA VAL A 73 13.10 -7.39 3.33
C VAL A 73 12.79 -5.92 3.67
N ILE A 74 13.36 -4.97 2.93
CA ILE A 74 13.08 -3.53 3.09
C ILE A 74 11.60 -3.23 2.87
N THR A 75 10.98 -3.81 1.85
CA THR A 75 9.56 -3.59 1.55
C THR A 75 8.65 -4.09 2.66
N VAL A 76 8.91 -5.29 3.18
CA VAL A 76 8.12 -5.85 4.27
C VAL A 76 8.33 -5.09 5.58
N MET A 77 9.57 -4.69 5.89
CA MET A 77 9.85 -3.81 7.04
C MET A 77 9.16 -2.45 6.88
N HIS A 78 9.15 -1.85 5.69
CA HIS A 78 8.42 -0.61 5.42
C HIS A 78 6.92 -0.76 5.70
N HIS A 79 6.29 -1.81 5.17
CA HIS A 79 4.86 -2.08 5.39
C HIS A 79 4.51 -2.28 6.87
N MET A 80 5.44 -2.79 7.68
CA MET A 80 5.25 -2.87 9.13
C MET A 80 5.19 -1.49 9.80
N THR A 81 5.97 -0.53 9.33
CA THR A 81 5.99 0.82 9.92
C THR A 81 4.67 1.58 9.75
N HIS A 82 3.86 1.22 8.74
CA HIS A 82 2.57 1.87 8.48
C HIS A 82 1.59 1.81 9.65
N GLN A 83 1.70 0.80 10.54
CA GLN A 83 0.92 0.72 11.78
C GLN A 83 1.22 1.85 12.78
N LYS A 84 2.42 2.41 12.73
CA LYS A 84 2.95 3.31 13.78
C LYS A 84 3.06 4.77 13.35
N VAL A 85 2.88 5.10 12.07
CA VAL A 85 3.20 6.44 11.53
C VAL A 85 2.04 7.06 10.77
N VAL A 86 1.97 8.39 10.81
CA VAL A 86 1.13 9.19 9.92
C VAL A 86 1.92 9.52 8.66
N ALA A 87 1.38 9.10 7.52
CA ALA A 87 1.92 9.35 6.18
C ALA A 87 0.74 9.66 5.24
N GLU A 88 0.97 10.51 4.23
CA GLU A 88 -0.07 10.94 3.28
C GLU A 88 -0.69 9.75 2.53
N ARG A 89 0.14 8.77 2.18
CA ARG A 89 -0.30 7.52 1.55
C ARG A 89 0.47 6.35 2.13
N LYS A 90 -0.21 5.20 2.21
CA LYS A 90 0.33 3.92 2.63
C LYS A 90 -0.09 2.87 1.61
N SER A 91 0.87 2.14 1.08
CA SER A 91 0.62 1.00 0.20
C SER A 91 1.24 -0.23 0.83
N GLY A 92 0.47 -1.30 0.98
CA GLY A 92 0.88 -2.46 1.75
C GLY A 92 0.73 -2.23 3.26
N SER A 93 0.37 -3.27 4.00
CA SER A 93 0.30 -3.20 5.47
C SER A 93 0.59 -4.56 6.06
N ILE A 94 1.51 -4.60 7.02
CA ILE A 94 1.88 -5.81 7.76
C ILE A 94 1.84 -5.48 9.25
N PRO A 95 1.26 -6.34 10.11
CA PRO A 95 1.26 -6.09 11.54
C PRO A 95 2.68 -5.92 12.11
N MET A 96 2.89 -4.84 12.88
CA MET A 96 4.11 -4.60 13.64
C MET A 96 4.14 -5.49 14.89
N ILE A 97 4.51 -6.75 14.70
CA ILE A 97 4.56 -7.78 15.76
C ILE A 97 6.01 -8.01 16.18
N GLN A 98 6.26 -8.10 17.50
CA GLN A 98 7.60 -8.37 18.04
C GLN A 98 8.24 -9.63 17.46
N ASN A 99 7.49 -10.73 17.34
CA ASN A 99 7.96 -11.98 16.74
C ASN A 99 8.39 -11.81 15.28
N ASN A 100 7.73 -10.93 14.51
CA ASN A 100 8.15 -10.61 13.14
C ASN A 100 9.48 -9.87 13.14
N ALA A 101 9.67 -8.88 14.03
CA ALA A 101 10.95 -8.20 14.19
C ALA A 101 12.09 -9.18 14.55
N GLU A 102 11.84 -10.16 15.41
CA GLU A 102 12.82 -11.21 15.74
C GLU A 102 13.16 -12.11 14.54
N LYS A 103 12.17 -12.46 13.70
CA LYS A 103 12.41 -13.20 12.45
C LYS A 103 13.32 -12.39 11.52
N PHE A 104 13.07 -11.09 11.35
CA PHE A 104 13.93 -10.23 10.54
C PHE A 104 15.37 -10.22 11.02
N LYS A 105 15.61 -10.12 12.34
CA LYS A 105 16.96 -10.20 12.89
C LYS A 105 17.68 -11.48 12.43
N LYS A 106 17.01 -12.63 12.45
CA LYS A 106 17.59 -13.92 12.02
C LYS A 106 17.91 -13.93 10.53
N ILE A 107 16.98 -13.47 9.68
CA ILE A 107 17.14 -13.40 8.23
C ILE A 107 18.30 -12.45 7.86
N ILE A 108 18.26 -11.22 8.37
CA ILE A 108 19.26 -10.19 8.08
C ILE A 108 20.64 -10.61 8.62
N ASN A 109 20.71 -11.23 9.80
CA ASN A 109 21.99 -11.66 10.37
C ASN A 109 22.70 -12.72 9.52
N LYS A 110 21.95 -13.55 8.81
CA LYS A 110 22.50 -14.58 7.90
C LYS A 110 22.75 -14.08 6.48
N SER A 111 22.23 -12.91 6.12
CA SER A 111 22.34 -12.41 4.75
C SER A 111 23.66 -11.70 4.47
N GLY A 112 23.93 -11.49 3.18
CA GLY A 112 24.99 -10.64 2.64
C GLY A 112 24.50 -9.27 2.18
N PHE A 113 23.45 -8.74 2.83
CA PHE A 113 22.84 -7.45 2.47
C PHE A 113 23.84 -6.30 2.60
N ALA A 114 23.79 -5.36 1.65
CA ALA A 114 24.54 -4.12 1.68
C ALA A 114 24.16 -3.27 2.90
N LYS A 115 22.86 -3.19 3.22
CA LYS A 115 22.32 -2.43 4.37
C LYS A 115 22.20 -3.24 5.66
N LYS A 116 22.96 -4.34 5.79
CA LYS A 116 22.80 -5.32 6.88
C LYS A 116 22.82 -4.69 8.28
N ASN A 117 23.77 -3.78 8.53
CA ASN A 117 23.95 -3.21 9.87
C ASN A 117 22.78 -2.30 10.26
N GLU A 118 22.34 -1.44 9.36
CA GLU A 118 21.21 -0.54 9.53
C GLU A 118 19.91 -1.32 9.76
N LEU A 119 19.68 -2.36 8.93
CA LEU A 119 18.51 -3.21 9.04
C LEU A 119 18.49 -3.99 10.36
N LEU A 120 19.65 -4.49 10.83
CA LEU A 120 19.76 -5.16 12.13
C LEU A 120 19.50 -4.20 13.30
N GLU A 121 20.00 -2.97 13.23
CA GLU A 121 19.79 -1.98 14.28
C GLU A 121 18.31 -1.62 14.42
N ILE A 122 17.61 -1.44 13.29
CA ILE A 122 16.16 -1.19 13.26
C ILE A 122 15.40 -2.40 13.81
N ALA A 123 15.68 -3.61 13.31
CA ALA A 123 15.00 -4.82 13.75
C ALA A 123 15.24 -5.12 15.24
N ASP A 124 16.42 -4.80 15.77
CA ASP A 124 16.72 -4.95 17.20
C ASP A 124 15.93 -3.99 18.08
N ARG A 125 15.73 -2.73 17.66
CA ARG A 125 14.84 -1.80 18.34
C ARG A 125 13.39 -2.30 18.35
N TRP A 126 12.88 -2.72 17.19
CA TRP A 126 11.50 -3.18 17.08
C TRP A 126 11.24 -4.46 17.88
N ALA A 127 12.20 -5.39 17.93
CA ALA A 127 12.13 -6.59 18.76
C ALA A 127 12.11 -6.28 20.27
N LYS A 128 12.51 -5.06 20.69
CA LYS A 128 12.41 -4.56 22.06
C LYS A 128 11.19 -3.64 22.27
N LYS A 129 10.28 -3.57 21.29
CA LYS A 129 9.15 -2.63 21.23
C LYS A 129 9.58 -1.16 21.35
N ASP A 130 10.81 -0.84 20.96
CA ASP A 130 11.32 0.52 20.91
C ASP A 130 11.00 1.17 19.56
N PHE A 131 9.94 1.99 19.56
CA PHE A 131 9.46 2.71 18.37
C PHE A 131 9.80 4.20 18.41
N ARG A 132 10.74 4.63 19.26
CA ARG A 132 11.10 6.06 19.40
C ARG A 132 11.61 6.71 18.11
N LYS A 133 12.12 5.90 17.17
CA LYS A 133 12.63 6.33 15.87
C LYS A 133 11.76 5.91 14.69
N ILE A 134 10.50 5.56 14.92
CA ILE A 134 9.69 4.88 13.89
C ILE A 134 9.42 5.74 12.65
N VAL A 135 9.45 7.06 12.79
CA VAL A 135 9.33 8.00 11.66
C VAL A 135 10.61 8.00 10.82
N GLU A 136 11.78 8.04 11.46
CA GLU A 136 13.05 7.91 10.77
C GLU A 136 13.20 6.54 10.11
N ASP A 137 12.79 5.48 10.80
CA ASP A 137 12.83 4.11 10.28
C ASP A 137 11.93 3.97 9.04
N HIS A 138 10.68 4.46 9.08
CA HIS A 138 9.79 4.51 7.91
C HIS A 138 10.44 5.26 6.74
N ASN A 139 10.96 6.45 7.01
CA ASN A 139 11.50 7.32 5.97
C ASN A 139 12.78 6.75 5.36
N TYR A 140 13.61 6.05 6.15
CA TYR A 140 14.76 5.30 5.66
C TYR A 140 14.36 4.22 4.65
N PHE A 141 13.32 3.43 4.93
CA PHE A 141 12.85 2.43 3.97
C PHE A 141 12.23 3.05 2.72
N SER A 142 11.45 4.11 2.89
CA SER A 142 10.92 4.88 1.76
C SER A 142 12.04 5.42 0.86
N ASP A 143 13.12 5.98 1.42
CA ASP A 143 14.27 6.44 0.61
C ASP A 143 15.02 5.30 -0.09
N ALA A 144 14.97 4.09 0.46
CA ALA A 144 15.61 2.92 -0.11
C ALA A 144 14.80 2.29 -1.27
N GLN A 145 13.53 2.66 -1.45
CA GLN A 145 12.67 2.17 -2.52
C GLN A 145 12.59 3.19 -3.66
N GLU A 146 12.87 2.75 -4.89
CA GLU A 146 12.75 3.60 -6.07
C GLU A 146 11.29 4.07 -6.27
N GLY A 147 11.08 5.38 -6.40
CA GLY A 147 9.76 5.96 -6.66
C GLY A 147 8.87 6.21 -5.44
N SER A 148 9.31 5.86 -4.22
CA SER A 148 8.57 6.18 -2.99
C SER A 148 8.79 7.64 -2.57
N THR A 149 7.78 8.49 -2.77
CA THR A 149 7.82 9.92 -2.40
C THR A 149 7.06 10.24 -1.11
N CYS A 150 6.35 9.27 -0.53
CA CYS A 150 5.50 9.49 0.63
C CYS A 150 6.30 9.32 1.93
N LYS A 151 6.52 10.43 2.63
CA LYS A 151 7.20 10.46 3.93
C LYS A 151 6.21 10.47 5.08
N ALA A 152 6.60 9.82 6.18
CA ALA A 152 5.94 9.95 7.46
C ALA A 152 6.28 11.31 8.08
N THR A 153 5.28 11.96 8.66
CA THR A 153 5.40 13.28 9.28
C THR A 153 5.50 13.20 10.80
N ARG A 154 4.90 12.18 11.41
CA ARG A 154 4.94 11.91 12.86
C ARG A 154 4.55 10.47 13.19
N ALA A 155 4.81 10.05 14.42
CA ALA A 155 4.23 8.84 14.97
C ALA A 155 2.72 9.03 15.21
N MET A 156 1.97 7.93 15.11
CA MET A 156 0.59 7.87 15.58
C MET A 156 0.52 7.93 17.10
N ASP A 157 -0.55 8.49 17.63
CA ASP A 157 -0.94 8.25 19.02
C ASP A 157 -1.65 6.88 19.17
N ALA A 158 -1.97 6.52 20.42
CA ALA A 158 -2.56 5.22 20.73
C ALA A 158 -3.94 5.00 20.08
N VAL A 159 -4.75 6.07 19.95
CA VAL A 159 -6.10 6.00 19.37
C VAL A 159 -6.01 5.85 17.86
N GLU A 160 -5.10 6.60 17.23
CA GLU A 160 -4.83 6.51 15.80
C GLU A 160 -4.29 5.12 15.42
N GLU A 161 -3.35 4.58 16.19
CA GLU A 161 -2.80 3.24 15.95
C GLU A 161 -3.90 2.17 16.13
N GLN A 162 -4.71 2.24 17.18
CA GLN A 162 -5.84 1.34 17.39
C GLN A 162 -6.84 1.40 16.21
N HIS A 163 -7.18 2.61 15.75
CA HIS A 163 -8.07 2.78 14.61
C HIS A 163 -7.48 2.18 13.34
N TYR A 164 -6.19 2.41 13.08
CA TYR A 164 -5.49 1.84 11.94
C TYR A 164 -5.48 0.31 11.99
N ILE A 165 -5.17 -0.27 13.14
CA ILE A 165 -5.15 -1.73 13.32
C ILE A 165 -6.52 -2.34 13.04
N LEU A 166 -7.60 -1.79 13.60
CA LEU A 166 -8.96 -2.29 13.42
C LEU A 166 -9.42 -2.20 11.97
N THR A 167 -9.18 -1.06 11.32
CA THR A 167 -9.63 -0.83 9.94
C THR A 167 -8.79 -1.56 8.90
N THR A 168 -7.53 -1.85 9.20
CA THR A 168 -6.60 -2.50 8.27
C THR A 168 -6.60 -4.01 8.43
N PHE A 169 -6.55 -4.52 9.67
CA PHE A 169 -6.35 -5.95 9.94
C PHE A 169 -7.60 -6.67 10.46
N GLY A 170 -8.67 -5.94 10.79
CA GLY A 170 -9.91 -6.49 11.33
C GLY A 170 -9.87 -6.80 12.84
N GLU A 171 -11.04 -7.09 13.41
CA GLU A 171 -11.23 -7.25 14.86
C GLU A 171 -10.46 -8.43 15.45
N GLU A 172 -10.42 -9.58 14.76
CA GLU A 172 -9.74 -10.78 15.24
C GLU A 172 -8.24 -10.54 15.40
N LYS A 173 -7.60 -9.98 14.36
CA LYS A 173 -6.16 -9.67 14.42
C LYS A 173 -5.89 -8.54 15.40
N ALA A 174 -6.74 -7.53 15.48
CA ALA A 174 -6.62 -6.48 16.48
C ALA A 174 -6.59 -7.06 17.90
N LYS A 175 -7.52 -7.97 18.21
CA LYS A 175 -7.56 -8.66 19.51
C LYS A 175 -6.24 -9.40 19.81
N GLU A 176 -5.72 -10.15 18.84
CA GLU A 176 -4.43 -10.84 18.99
C GLU A 176 -3.28 -9.87 19.31
N LEU A 177 -3.22 -8.73 18.61
CA LEU A 177 -2.19 -7.72 18.83
C LEU A 177 -2.31 -7.04 20.20
N TYR A 178 -3.51 -6.86 20.73
CA TYR A 178 -3.70 -6.37 22.10
C TYR A 178 -3.27 -7.42 23.12
N ASP A 179 -3.67 -8.68 22.94
CA ASP A 179 -3.34 -9.78 23.86
C ASP A 179 -1.81 -10.02 23.92
N SER A 180 -1.09 -9.83 22.80
CA SER A 180 0.37 -9.94 22.74
C SER A 180 1.11 -8.66 23.18
N GLY A 181 0.38 -7.57 23.40
CA GLY A 181 0.92 -6.24 23.69
C GLY A 181 1.70 -5.62 22.53
N ASP A 182 1.44 -6.03 21.29
CA ASP A 182 2.00 -5.41 20.08
C ASP A 182 1.18 -4.20 19.60
N ALA A 183 -0.03 -4.03 20.15
CA ALA A 183 -0.87 -2.85 20.01
C ALA A 183 -0.98 -2.07 21.34
N PRO A 184 -1.18 -0.75 21.30
CA PRO A 184 -1.36 0.07 22.49
C PRO A 184 -2.71 -0.23 23.17
N HIS A 185 -2.73 -0.32 24.50
CA HIS A 185 -3.98 -0.33 25.25
C HIS A 185 -4.48 1.10 25.43
N VAL A 186 -5.59 1.44 24.79
CA VAL A 186 -6.34 2.65 25.11
C VAL A 186 -7.24 2.32 26.31
N GLN A 187 -7.01 2.99 27.44
CA GLN A 187 -7.83 2.86 28.65
C GLN A 187 -9.16 3.61 28.50
#